data_AF-A0A9P0ZIV4-F1
#
_entry.id   AF-A0A9P0ZIV4-F1
#
_cell.length_a   1.000
_cell.length_b   1.000
_cell.length_c   1.000
_cell.angle_alpha   90.00
_cell.angle_beta   90.00
_cell.angle_gamma   90.00
#
_symmetry.space_group_name_H-M   'P 1'
#
loop_
_entity.id
_entity.type
_entity.pdbx_description
1 polymer ?
#
loop_
_entity_poly.entity_id
_entity_poly.type
_entity_poly.pdbx_seq_one_letter_code
_entity_poly.pdbx_strand_id
1 'polypeptide(L)'
;MHPPLTLHRHPMCSEIIEEFQKCHLDHPIGKFFGECTDLKIKLDRCFRQEKAVKRKANFEESKRFKESLRAYRKEANEGNSQENSFAQA
;
A
#
# COMPACT_ATOMS: atom_id res chain seq x y z
N MET A 1 -16.01 9.22 1.43
CA MET A 1 -16.13 7.76 1.28
C MET A 1 -14.88 7.14 1.90
N HIS A 2 -15.01 6.41 3.02
CA HIS A 2 -13.88 5.73 3.66
C HIS A 2 -13.83 4.25 3.17
N PRO A 3 -12.63 3.65 3.04
CA PRO A 3 -12.49 2.21 2.81
C PRO A 3 -13.07 1.37 3.95
N PRO A 4 -13.31 0.06 3.74
CA PRO A 4 -13.73 -0.85 4.81
C PRO A 4 -12.78 -0.80 6.01
N LEU A 5 -13.33 -0.70 7.22
CA LEU A 5 -12.59 -0.56 8.49
C LEU A 5 -12.00 -1.89 8.97
N THR A 6 -11.36 -2.65 8.08
CA THR A 6 -10.71 -3.91 8.44
C THR A 6 -9.41 -3.60 9.19
N LEU A 7 -9.44 -3.70 10.53
CA LEU A 7 -8.34 -3.34 11.43
C LEU A 7 -6.99 -3.96 11.01
N HIS A 8 -6.99 -5.24 10.62
CA HIS A 8 -5.80 -5.97 10.15
C HIS A 8 -5.13 -5.34 8.92
N ARG A 9 -5.87 -4.59 8.09
CA ARG A 9 -5.28 -3.96 6.88
C ARG A 9 -4.72 -2.57 7.12
N HIS A 10 -5.03 -1.98 8.27
CA HIS A 10 -4.73 -0.59 8.59
C HIS A 10 -3.99 -0.43 9.93
N PRO A 11 -2.81 -1.07 10.09
CA PRO A 11 -2.08 -1.06 11.37
C PRO A 11 -1.66 0.34 11.83
N MET A 12 -1.47 1.30 10.92
CA MET A 12 -1.14 2.69 11.31
C MET A 12 -2.34 3.51 11.79
N CYS A 13 -3.56 3.04 11.54
CA CYS A 13 -4.79 3.76 11.84
C CYS A 13 -5.68 3.01 12.84
N SER A 14 -5.16 1.98 13.51
CA SER A 14 -5.94 1.10 14.41
C SER A 14 -6.63 1.88 15.52
N GLU A 15 -5.89 2.77 16.20
CA GLU A 15 -6.41 3.59 17.30
C GLU A 15 -7.59 4.48 16.85
N ILE A 16 -7.45 5.14 15.69
CA ILE A 16 -8.50 6.03 15.15
C ILE A 16 -9.73 5.21 14.71
N ILE A 17 -9.51 3.99 14.19
CA ILE A 17 -10.61 3.08 13.84
C ILE A 17 -11.39 2.69 15.10
N GLU A 18 -10.69 2.36 16.19
CA GLU A 18 -11.32 2.00 17.47
C GLU A 18 -12.12 3.16 18.05
N GLU A 19 -11.58 4.38 18.05
CA GLU A 19 -12.30 5.59 18.48
C GLU A 19 -13.55 5.84 17.63
N PHE A 20 -13.42 5.70 16.30
CA PHE A 20 -14.55 5.90 15.39
C PHE A 20 -15.64 4.84 15.57
N GLN A 21 -15.26 3.58 15.78
CA GLN A 21 -16.19 2.50 16.08
C GLN A 21 -16.89 2.73 17.42
N LYS A 22 -16.14 3.15 18.45
CA LYS A 22 -16.70 3.51 19.76
C LYS A 22 -17.73 4.64 19.64
N CYS A 23 -17.41 5.69 18.89
CA CYS A 23 -18.37 6.78 18.65
C CYS A 23 -19.66 6.27 17.99
N HIS A 24 -19.58 5.35 17.02
CA HIS A 24 -20.78 4.75 16.41
C HIS A 24 -21.57 3.84 17.36
N LEU A 25 -20.92 3.19 18.33
CA LEU A 25 -21.56 2.37 19.34
C LEU A 25 -22.26 3.22 20.40
N ASP A 26 -21.60 4.28 20.86
CA ASP A 26 -22.12 5.21 21.87
C ASP A 26 -23.26 6.08 21.29
N HIS A 27 -23.18 6.42 19.99
CA HIS A 27 -24.10 7.32 19.29
C HIS A 27 -24.78 6.65 18.08
N PRO A 28 -25.65 5.63 18.30
CA PRO A 28 -26.27 4.88 17.21
C PRO A 28 -27.19 5.73 16.33
N ILE A 29 -27.79 6.78 16.89
CA ILE A 29 -28.60 7.78 16.17
C ILE A 29 -27.71 8.95 15.70
N GLY A 30 -26.78 9.40 16.54
CA GLY A 30 -25.88 10.52 16.29
C GLY A 30 -24.93 10.34 15.09
N LYS A 31 -24.64 9.10 14.69
CA LYS A 31 -23.93 8.80 13.45
C LYS A 31 -24.60 9.40 12.20
N PHE A 32 -25.92 9.56 12.22
CA PHE A 32 -26.68 10.15 11.11
C PHE A 32 -26.73 11.68 11.18
N PHE A 33 -26.59 12.25 12.38
CA PHE A 33 -26.57 13.70 12.61
C PHE A 33 -25.16 14.31 12.60
N GLY A 34 -24.13 13.47 12.45
CA GLY A 34 -22.75 13.91 12.27
C GLY A 34 -21.93 14.04 13.56
N GLU A 35 -22.38 13.49 14.69
CA GLU A 35 -21.62 13.51 15.95
C GLU A 35 -20.21 12.90 15.81
N CYS A 36 -20.03 11.93 14.91
CA CYS A 36 -18.74 11.27 14.68
C CYS A 36 -17.95 11.83 13.48
N THR A 37 -18.33 13.00 12.94
CA THR A 37 -17.75 13.55 11.70
C THR A 37 -16.27 13.90 11.85
N ASP A 38 -15.85 14.44 13.00
CA ASP A 38 -14.45 14.82 13.21
C ASP A 38 -13.53 13.59 13.25
N LEU A 39 -13.97 12.52 13.91
CA LEU A 39 -13.27 11.23 13.91
C LEU A 39 -13.18 10.64 12.51
N LYS A 40 -14.26 10.74 11.72
CA LYS A 40 -14.25 10.35 10.31
C LYS A 40 -13.21 11.12 9.48
N ILE A 41 -13.08 12.43 9.69
CA ILE A 41 -12.09 13.25 8.97
C ILE A 41 -10.67 12.83 9.34
N LYS A 42 -10.39 12.61 10.62
CA LYS A 42 -9.09 12.11 11.10
C LYS A 42 -8.76 10.75 10.49
N LEU A 43 -9.74 9.84 10.49
CA LEU A 43 -9.62 8.51 9.92
C LEU A 43 -9.30 8.56 8.41
N ASP A 44 -10.04 9.36 7.65
CA ASP A 44 -9.81 9.55 6.21
C ASP A 44 -8.41 10.13 5.94
N ARG A 45 -7.92 11.04 6.79
CA ARG A 45 -6.56 11.58 6.69
C ARG A 45 -5.52 10.50 6.94
N CYS A 46 -5.71 9.68 7.98
CA CYS A 46 -4.80 8.58 8.29
C CYS A 46 -4.73 7.57 7.13
N PHE A 47 -5.87 7.16 6.57
CA PHE A 47 -5.89 6.23 5.43
C PHE A 47 -5.20 6.78 4.19
N ARG A 48 -5.30 8.09 3.93
CA ARG A 48 -4.57 8.71 2.82
C ARG A 48 -3.06 8.67 3.04
N GLN A 49 -2.61 8.93 4.27
CA GLN A 49 -1.20 8.87 4.64
C GLN A 49 -0.66 7.44 4.54
N GLU A 50 -1.38 6.48 5.11
CA GLU A 50 -1.00 5.07 5.04
C GLU A 50 -0.91 4.58 3.59
N LYS A 51 -1.89 4.94 2.76
CA LYS A 51 -1.87 4.62 1.33
C LYS A 51 -0.69 5.30 0.61
N ALA A 52 -0.28 6.50 1.03
CA ALA A 52 0.89 7.16 0.46
C ALA A 52 2.19 6.44 0.83
N VAL A 53 2.36 6.04 2.10
CA VAL A 53 3.51 5.27 2.57
C VAL A 53 3.62 3.93 1.85
N LYS A 54 2.53 3.14 1.80
CA LYS A 54 2.49 1.86 1.10
C LYS A 54 2.79 2.01 -0.40
N ARG A 55 2.26 3.03 -1.06
CA ARG A 55 2.56 3.30 -2.47
C ARG A 55 4.03 3.62 -2.71
N LYS A 56 4.66 4.39 -1.82
CA LYS A 56 6.09 4.70 -1.91
C LYS A 56 6.94 3.44 -1.74
N ALA A 57 6.67 2.63 -0.72
CA ALA A 57 7.37 1.37 -0.49
C ALA A 57 7.24 0.41 -1.69
N ASN A 58 6.02 0.19 -2.19
CA ASN A 58 5.79 -0.66 -3.35
C ASN A 58 6.48 -0.14 -4.61
N PHE A 59 6.53 1.19 -4.79
CA PHE A 59 7.23 1.79 -5.93
C PHE A 59 8.74 1.55 -5.86
N GLU A 60 9.35 1.71 -4.69
CA GLU A 60 10.77 1.46 -4.48
C GLU A 60 11.12 -0.02 -4.68
N GLU A 61 10.31 -0.93 -4.14
CA GLU A 61 10.47 -2.38 -4.32
C GLU A 61 10.32 -2.77 -5.80
N SER A 62 9.27 -2.27 -6.47
CA SER A 62 9.04 -2.52 -7.89
C SER A 62 10.19 -1.99 -8.75
N LYS A 63 10.75 -0.83 -8.41
CA LYS A 63 11.90 -0.25 -9.10
C LYS A 63 13.13 -1.15 -8.97
N ARG A 64 13.46 -1.58 -7.74
CA ARG A 64 14.58 -2.49 -7.47
C ARG A 64 14.43 -3.80 -8.23
N PHE A 65 13.25 -4.44 -8.14
CA PHE A 65 12.98 -5.68 -8.85
C PHE A 65 13.12 -5.53 -10.37
N LYS A 66 12.61 -4.44 -10.93
CA LYS A 66 12.73 -4.14 -12.37
C LYS A 66 14.17 -3.91 -12.80
N GLU A 67 14.99 -3.27 -11.97
CA GLU A 67 16.43 -3.08 -12.22
C GLU A 67 17.17 -4.42 -12.19
N SER A 68 16.92 -5.26 -11.18
CA SER A 68 17.51 -6.61 -11.09
C SER A 68 17.13 -7.49 -12.30
N LEU A 69 15.87 -7.49 -12.71
CA LEU A 69 15.43 -8.23 -13.90
C LEU A 69 16.08 -7.74 -15.20
N ARG A 70 16.31 -6.42 -15.32
CA ARG A 70 17.00 -5.85 -16.48
C ARG A 70 18.47 -6.27 -16.53
N ALA A 71 19.16 -6.25 -15.40
CA ALA A 71 20.54 -6.72 -15.30
C ALA A 71 20.65 -8.20 -15.67
N TYR A 72 19.82 -9.06 -15.04
CA TYR A 72 19.77 -10.49 -15.35
C TYR A 72 19.49 -10.77 -16.83
N ARG A 73 18.52 -10.06 -17.43
CA ARG A 73 18.22 -10.24 -18.87
C ARG A 73 19.38 -9.81 -19.77
N LYS A 74 20.13 -8.77 -19.40
CA LYS A 74 21.29 -8.31 -20.15
C LYS A 74 22.41 -9.36 -20.09
N GLU A 75 22.72 -9.86 -18.90
CA GLU A 75 23.71 -10.93 -18.69
C GLU A 75 23.34 -12.20 -19.46
N ALA A 76 22.07 -12.63 -19.39
CA ALA A 76 21.58 -13.79 -20.13
C ALA A 76 21.69 -13.62 -21.66
N ASN A 77 21.41 -12.41 -22.17
CA ASN A 77 21.55 -12.12 -23.60
C ASN A 77 23.02 -12.09 -24.05
N GLU A 78 23.91 -11.55 -23.23
CA GLU A 78 25.36 -11.54 -23.48
C GLU A 78 25.94 -12.96 -23.44
N GLY A 79 25.56 -13.77 -22.45
CA GLY A 79 25.94 -15.18 -22.36
C GLY A 79 25.45 -16.01 -23.55
N ASN A 80 24.19 -15.86 -23.95
CA ASN A 80 23.62 -16.53 -25.12
C ASN A 80 24.28 -16.07 -26.44
N SER A 81 24.73 -14.81 -26.53
CA SER A 81 25.45 -14.31 -27.70
C SER A 81 26.87 -14.87 -27.79
N GLN A 82 27.56 -15.05 -26.65
CA GLN A 82 28.88 -15.66 -26.58
C GLN A 82 28.83 -17.18 -26.84
N GLU A 83 27.83 -17.87 -26.28
CA GLU A 83 27.60 -19.31 -26.52
C GLU A 83 27.32 -19.60 -28.00
N ASN A 84 26.45 -18.80 -28.63
CA ASN A 84 26.19 -18.91 -30.07
C ASN A 84 27.43 -18.59 -30.93
N SER A 85 28.29 -17.66 -30.50
CA SER A 85 29.54 -17.35 -31.20
C SER A 85 30.59 -18.44 -31.06
N PHE A 86 30.61 -19.19 -29.94
CA PHE A 86 31.54 -20.29 -29.71
C PHE A 86 31.10 -21.58 -30.41
N ALA A 87 29.80 -21.84 -30.52
CA ALA A 87 29.25 -23.00 -31.23
C ALA A 87 29.36 -22.92 -32.77
N GLN A 88 29.74 -21.76 -33.32
CA GLN A 88 29.86 -21.50 -34.77
C GLN A 88 31.30 -21.50 -35.30
N ALA A 89 32.29 -21.82 -34.45
CA ALA A 89 33.70 -22.00 -34.81
C ALA A 89 34.09 -23.48 -34.77
#